data_AF-A0AAW0JM92-F1
#
_entry.id   AF-A0AAW0JM92-F1
#
_cell.length_a   1.000
_cell.length_b   1.000
_cell.length_c   1.000
_cell.angle_alpha   90.00
_cell.angle_beta   90.00
_cell.angle_gamma   90.00
#
_symmetry.space_group_name_H-M   'P 1'
#
loop_
_entity.id
_entity.type
_entity.pdbx_description
1 polymer ?
#
loop_
_entity_poly.entity_id
_entity_poly.type
_entity_poly.pdbx_seq_one_letter_code
_entity_poly.pdbx_strand_id
1 'polypeptide(L)' 'MKLKISFPATGCQKLIKVDDECQLRTFYEKRMATEVAADALGEEWKGYMVRISGSNDKQGFPMKQGVLTQTECICC' A
#
# COMPACT_ATOMS: atom_id res chain seq x y z
N MET A 1 2.20 -1.31 -11.10
CA MET A 1 2.83 -1.28 -9.75
C MET A 1 2.72 -2.64 -9.05
N LYS A 2 3.50 -2.92 -7.99
CA LYS A 2 3.39 -4.17 -7.20
C LYS A 2 2.81 -3.86 -5.82
N LEU A 3 1.75 -4.55 -5.41
CA LEU A 3 1.17 -4.47 -4.07
C LEU A 3 1.50 -5.75 -3.30
N LYS A 4 2.04 -5.59 -2.08
CA LYS A 4 2.27 -6.69 -1.14
C LYS A 4 1.17 -6.63 -0.08
N ILE A 5 0.31 -7.63 -0.04
CA ILE A 5 -0.79 -7.73 0.92
C ILE A 5 -0.48 -8.87 1.89
N SER A 6 -0.44 -8.57 3.17
CA SER A 6 -0.25 -9.56 4.24
C SER A 6 -1.55 -9.74 5.01
N PHE A 7 -1.86 -11.00 5.35
CA PHE A 7 -3.01 -11.33 6.19
C PHE A 7 -2.51 -11.91 7.52
N PRO A 8 -2.48 -11.10 8.60
CA PRO A 8 -1.84 -11.49 9.85
C PRO A 8 -2.52 -12.67 10.55
N ALA A 9 -3.82 -12.88 10.35
CA ALA A 9 -4.54 -13.98 11.01
C ALA A 9 -4.14 -15.37 10.49
N THR A 10 -3.69 -15.47 9.23
CA THR A 10 -3.18 -16.74 8.66
C THR A 10 -1.67 -16.72 8.46
N GLY A 11 -1.03 -15.54 8.57
CA GLY A 11 0.41 -15.38 8.32
C GLY A 11 0.80 -15.45 6.84
N CYS A 12 -0.16 -15.45 5.92
CA CYS A 12 0.09 -15.51 4.49
C CYS A 12 0.34 -14.12 3.91
N GLN A 13 1.18 -14.06 2.87
CA GLN A 13 1.40 -12.86 2.08
C GLN A 13 1.15 -13.16 0.59
N LYS A 14 0.47 -12.24 -0.10
CA LYS A 14 0.22 -12.30 -1.53
C LYS A 14 0.83 -11.08 -2.20
N LEU A 15 1.55 -11.30 -3.29
CA LEU A 15 2.06 -10.23 -4.14
C LEU A 15 1.20 -10.14 -5.39
N ILE A 16 0.58 -8.98 -5.59
CA ILE A 16 -0.30 -8.72 -6.73
C ILE A 16 0.36 -7.69 -7.62
N LYS A 17 0.39 -7.98 -8.92
CA LYS A 17 0.77 -7.01 -9.94
C LYS A 17 -0.51 -6.32 -10.40
N VAL A 18 -0.62 -5.03 -10.12
CA VAL A 18 -1.74 -4.21 -10.56
C VAL A 18 -1.20 -3.21 -11.58
N ASP A 19 -1.72 -3.27 -12.79
CA ASP A 19 -1.35 -2.35 -13.87
C ASP A 19 -2.36 -1.21 -14.01
N ASP A 20 -3.61 -1.46 -13.64
CA ASP A 20 -4.69 -0.49 -13.76
C ASP A 20 -4.56 0.70 -12.80
N GLU A 21 -4.51 1.90 -13.36
CA GLU A 21 -4.32 3.14 -12.60
C GLU A 21 -5.56 3.53 -11.78
N CYS A 22 -6.76 3.12 -12.19
CA CYS A 22 -7.99 3.43 -11.47
C CYS A 22 -7.99 2.73 -10.11
N GLN A 23 -7.55 1.48 -10.07
CA GLN A 23 -7.38 0.72 -8.83
C GLN A 23 -6.32 1.35 -7.91
N LEU A 24 -5.19 1.79 -8.49
CA LEU A 24 -4.08 2.41 -7.75
C LEU A 24 -4.45 3.79 -7.19
N ARG A 25 -5.35 4.51 -7.84
CA ARG A 25 -5.77 5.86 -7.44
C ARG A 25 -6.32 5.94 -6.02
N THR A 26 -6.98 4.88 -5.57
CA THR A 26 -7.53 4.78 -4.20
C THR A 26 -6.43 4.83 -3.13
N PHE A 27 -5.20 4.42 -3.47
CA PHE A 27 -4.06 4.42 -2.57
C PHE A 27 -3.21 5.69 -2.64
N TYR A 28 -3.37 6.52 -3.68
CA TYR A 28 -2.67 7.79 -3.76
C TYR A 28 -3.17 8.76 -2.67
N GLU A 29 -2.25 9.61 -2.19
CA GLU A 29 -2.49 10.62 -1.14
C GLU A 29 -2.90 10.06 0.24
N LYS A 30 -2.91 8.74 0.41
CA LYS A 30 -3.15 8.09 1.70
C LYS A 30 -1.84 7.95 2.48
N ARG A 31 -1.91 8.17 3.80
CA ARG A 31 -0.75 8.05 4.71
C ARG A 31 -0.59 6.62 5.22
N MET A 32 0.61 6.29 5.69
CA MET A 32 0.83 5.07 6.49
C MET A 32 -0.17 5.00 7.65
N ALA A 33 -0.60 3.78 7.99
CA ALA A 33 -1.64 3.47 8.97
C ALA A 33 -3.07 3.92 8.62
N THR A 34 -3.32 4.45 7.42
CA THR A 34 -4.69 4.74 6.96
C THR A 34 -5.38 3.46 6.52
N GLU A 35 -6.65 3.32 6.89
CA GLU A 35 -7.54 2.25 6.43
C GLU A 35 -8.23 2.66 5.12
N VAL A 36 -8.21 1.76 4.15
CA VAL A 36 -8.72 1.98 2.79
C VAL A 36 -9.54 0.77 2.39
N ALA A 37 -10.67 0.99 1.74
CA ALA A 37 -11.48 -0.09 1.18
C ALA A 37 -10.76 -0.70 -0.03
N ALA A 38 -10.66 -2.03 -0.06
CA ALA A 38 -9.98 -2.77 -1.12
C ALA A 38 -10.91 -3.12 -2.31
N ASP A 39 -12.17 -2.65 -2.29
CA ASP A 39 -13.18 -2.94 -3.32
C ASP A 39 -12.70 -2.61 -4.74
N ALA A 40 -11.85 -1.60 -4.88
CA ALA A 40 -11.30 -1.17 -6.17
C ALA A 40 -10.32 -2.17 -6.79
N LEU A 41 -9.70 -3.07 -6.00
CA LEU A 41 -8.72 -4.04 -6.51
C LEU A 41 -9.35 -5.18 -7.31
N GLY A 42 -10.66 -5.40 -7.15
CA GLY A 42 -11.43 -6.42 -7.86
C GLY A 42 -12.47 -7.10 -6.96
N GLU A 43 -13.32 -7.95 -7.54
CA GLU A 43 -14.40 -8.62 -6.80
C GLU A 43 -13.89 -9.52 -5.66
N GLU A 44 -12.70 -10.12 -5.79
CA GLU A 44 -12.06 -10.91 -4.73
C GLU A 44 -11.79 -10.11 -3.45
N TRP A 45 -11.63 -8.80 -3.58
CA TRP A 45 -11.30 -7.87 -2.50
C TRP A 45 -12.49 -7.03 -2.03
N LYS A 46 -13.68 -7.33 -2.55
CA LYS A 46 -14.91 -6.64 -2.18
C LYS A 46 -15.28 -6.91 -0.71
N GLY A 47 -15.54 -5.86 0.04
CA GLY A 47 -15.84 -5.90 1.47
C GLY A 47 -14.61 -6.01 2.38
N TYR A 48 -13.39 -6.04 1.82
CA TYR A 48 -12.18 -6.04 2.63
C TYR A 48 -11.71 -4.61 2.91
N MET A 49 -11.34 -4.36 4.16
CA MET A 49 -10.58 -3.16 4.55
C MET A 49 -9.12 -3.51 4.69
N VAL A 50 -8.26 -2.74 4.04
CA VAL A 50 -6.81 -2.87 4.10
C VAL A 50 -6.22 -1.64 4.75
N ARG A 51 -5.20 -1.85 5.59
CA ARG A 51 -4.42 -0.78 6.20
C ARG A 51 -3.08 -0.66 5.50
N ILE A 52 -2.70 0.56 5.14
CA ILE A 52 -1.41 0.83 4.50
C ILE A 52 -0.31 0.67 5.56
N SER A 53 0.41 -0.45 5.52
CA SER A 53 1.55 -0.70 6.43
C SER A 53 2.82 0.04 6.02
N GLY A 54 2.94 0.42 4.74
CA GLY A 54 4.10 1.12 4.20
C GLY A 54 4.22 0.94 2.68
N SER A 55 5.21 1.63 2.11
CA SER A 55 5.63 1.47 0.72
C SER A 55 7.15 1.38 0.66
N ASN A 56 7.65 0.92 -0.47
CA ASN A 56 9.06 0.94 -0.81
C ASN A 56 9.21 1.70 -2.12
N ASP A 57 10.14 2.65 -2.17
CA ASP A 57 10.44 3.35 -3.41
C ASP A 57 11.10 2.40 -4.43
N LYS A 58 11.17 2.81 -5.69
CA LYS A 58 11.88 2.09 -6.76
C LYS A 58 13.34 1.86 -6.42
N GLN A 59 13.97 2.79 -5.67
CA GLN A 59 15.36 2.69 -5.23
C GLN A 59 15.55 1.81 -3.98
N GLY A 60 14.47 1.32 -3.37
CA GLY A 60 14.55 0.44 -2.21
C GLY A 60 14.40 1.13 -0.86
N PHE A 61 14.15 2.44 -0.83
CA PHE A 61 13.96 3.17 0.42
C PHE A 61 12.57 2.88 1.02
N PRO A 62 12.51 2.46 2.30
CA PRO A 62 11.23 2.24 2.98
C PRO A 62 10.61 3.56 3.43
N MET A 63 9.28 3.63 3.41
CA MET A 63 8.56 4.72 4.08
C MET A 63 8.79 4.67 5.60
N LYS A 64 9.00 5.84 6.21
CA LYS A 64 9.10 6.01 7.66
C LYS A 64 7.92 6.83 8.19
N GLN A 65 7.26 6.34 9.23
CA GLN A 65 6.19 7.08 9.88
C GLN A 65 6.71 8.41 10.46
N GLY A 66 5.98 9.50 10.22
CA GLY A 66 6.32 10.85 10.71
C GLY A 66 7.02 11.73 9.68
N VAL A 67 7.49 11.17 8.56
CA VAL A 67 7.99 11.95 7.42
C VAL A 67 6.80 12.35 6.55
N LEU A 68 6.51 13.65 6.48
CA LEU A 68 5.34 14.20 5.78
C LEU A 68 5.65 14.65 4.33
N THR A 69 6.87 14.39 3.85
CA THR A 69 7.27 14.70 2.48
C THR A 69 6.90 13.55 1.55
N GLN A 70 6.54 13.89 0.31
CA GLN A 70 6.32 12.91 -0.76
C GLN A 70 7.64 12.41 -1.36
N THR A 71 8.72 13.18 -1.18
CA THR A 71 10.07 12.88 -1.64
C THR A 71 10.90 12.20 -0.55
N GLU A 72 11.88 11.41 -0.99
CA GLU A 72 12.85 10.74 -0.13
C GLU A 72 13.56 11.76 0.78
N CYS A 73 13.44 11.58 2.09
CA CYS A 73 14.21 12.32 3.09
C CYS A 73 15.31 11.42 3.64
N ILE A 74 16.56 11.77 3.35
CA ILE A 74 17.73 11.11 3.93
C ILE A 74 17.88 11.64 5.36
N CYS A 75 17.53 10.81 6.35
CA CYS A 75 17.82 11.10 7.75
C CYS A 75 19.31 10.80 7.98
N CYS A 76 20.14 11.84 8.15
CA CYS A 76 21.52 11.72 8.63
C CYS A 76 21.56 11.33 10.11
#